data_AF-A0A533TY44-F1
#
_entry.id   AF-A0A533TY44-F1
#
_cell.length_a   1.000
_cell.length_b   1.000
_cell.length_c   1.000
_cell.angle_alpha   90.00
_cell.angle_beta   90.00
_cell.angle_gamma   90.00
#
_symmetry.space_group_name_H-M   'P 1'
#
loop_
_entity.id
_entity.type
_entity.pdbx_description
1 polymer ?
#
loop_
_entity_poly.entity_id
_entity_poly.type
_entity_poly.pdbx_seq_one_letter_code
_entity_poly.pdbx_strand_id
1 'polypeptide(L)'
;MNTFDVFKWLFPYFSISSLVTALLLWLTREWMSNKLKNSISHEYDEKLENYKAYLKKENDLLLLNIKNRFERETTIHNIAGISISEVQKVVVSRKIEAIESLWHEVLRIKKNMPSIKLILDIITIDEYKTIINNNYFKKELEKLDEKEIIKMMGDLNEPTEKNKIYIDNNVWALFFAYRAIMVRIVLLMTKVKVDPGMIEWFNDELIQNLLLSVLSPEENIEYKEIKISKISWLQEKIETKILDRIQIILSGKDFGKEAVIQSKMIIELSTKINDEIKIKKNKEIFMD
;
A
#
# COMPACT_ATOMS: atom_id res chain seq x y z
N MET A 1 -87.33 -97.51 -13.45
CA MET A 1 -86.90 -96.68 -14.59
C MET A 1 -86.81 -95.24 -14.11
N ASN A 2 -85.67 -94.58 -13.95
CA ASN A 2 -84.28 -95.02 -13.79
C ASN A 2 -83.56 -93.88 -13.02
N THR A 3 -82.81 -94.19 -11.96
CA THR A 3 -82.07 -93.23 -11.11
C THR A 3 -80.79 -92.67 -11.77
N PHE A 4 -80.67 -92.80 -13.10
CA PHE A 4 -79.49 -92.46 -13.88
C PHE A 4 -79.60 -91.12 -14.66
N ASP A 5 -80.78 -90.49 -14.71
CA ASP A 5 -80.99 -89.23 -15.42
C ASP A 5 -80.72 -87.97 -14.59
N VAL A 6 -80.74 -88.07 -13.26
CA VAL A 6 -80.41 -86.92 -12.37
C VAL A 6 -78.90 -86.60 -12.42
N PHE A 7 -78.06 -87.60 -12.72
CA PHE A 7 -76.60 -87.45 -12.71
C PHE A 7 -76.04 -86.83 -14.01
N LYS A 8 -76.74 -86.97 -15.15
CA LYS A 8 -76.35 -86.33 -16.43
C LYS A 8 -76.66 -84.84 -16.49
N TRP A 9 -77.60 -84.35 -15.68
CA TRP A 9 -77.94 -82.91 -15.63
C TRP A 9 -77.02 -82.09 -14.72
N LEU A 10 -76.19 -82.72 -13.87
CA LEU A 10 -75.28 -82.01 -12.94
C LEU A 10 -73.84 -81.87 -13.44
N PHE A 11 -73.42 -82.65 -14.45
CA PHE A 11 -72.05 -82.62 -14.98
C PHE A 11 -71.64 -81.32 -15.73
N PRO A 12 -72.52 -80.59 -16.45
CA PRO A 12 -72.11 -79.33 -17.10
C PRO A 12 -72.02 -78.14 -16.14
N TYR A 13 -72.66 -78.21 -14.96
CA TYR A 13 -72.64 -77.12 -13.97
C TYR A 13 -71.31 -77.02 -13.22
N PHE A 14 -70.62 -78.14 -13.01
CA PHE A 14 -69.28 -78.14 -12.38
C PHE A 14 -68.19 -77.58 -13.32
N SER A 15 -68.34 -77.72 -14.64
CA SER A 15 -67.35 -77.22 -15.62
C SER A 15 -67.46 -75.71 -15.87
N ILE A 16 -68.65 -75.13 -15.74
CA ILE A 16 -68.86 -73.68 -15.91
C ILE A 16 -68.40 -72.91 -14.66
N SER A 17 -68.56 -73.50 -13.47
CA SER A 17 -68.16 -72.86 -12.21
C SER A 17 -66.66 -72.61 -12.09
N SER A 18 -65.81 -73.48 -12.63
CA SER A 18 -64.34 -73.34 -12.58
C SER A 18 -63.81 -72.28 -13.54
N LEU A 19 -64.42 -72.14 -14.72
CA LEU A 19 -64.08 -71.08 -15.68
C LEU A 19 -64.45 -69.70 -15.16
N VAL A 20 -65.65 -69.56 -14.55
CA VAL A 20 -66.10 -68.28 -13.99
C VAL A 20 -65.23 -67.86 -12.80
N THR A 21 -64.84 -68.80 -11.93
CA THR A 21 -63.91 -68.49 -10.82
C THR A 21 -62.50 -68.15 -11.31
N ALA A 22 -61.98 -68.84 -12.32
CA ALA A 22 -60.68 -68.48 -12.91
C ALA A 22 -60.68 -67.09 -13.56
N LEU A 23 -61.76 -66.73 -14.24
CA LEU A 23 -61.90 -65.42 -14.90
C LEU A 23 -62.09 -64.29 -13.89
N LEU A 24 -62.83 -64.52 -12.80
CA LEU A 24 -62.94 -63.58 -11.67
C LEU A 24 -61.62 -63.43 -10.92
N LEU A 25 -60.87 -64.50 -10.68
CA LEU A 25 -59.54 -64.43 -10.06
C LEU A 25 -58.53 -63.69 -10.93
N TRP A 26 -58.63 -63.84 -12.26
CA TRP A 26 -57.80 -63.09 -13.20
C TRP A 26 -58.15 -61.59 -13.20
N LEU A 27 -59.43 -61.24 -13.27
CA LEU A 27 -59.89 -59.85 -13.26
C LEU A 27 -59.57 -59.13 -11.95
N THR A 28 -59.78 -59.79 -10.81
CA THR A 28 -59.43 -59.24 -9.49
C THR A 28 -57.93 -59.06 -9.34
N ARG A 29 -57.11 -60.00 -9.85
CA ARG A 29 -55.66 -59.86 -9.91
C ARG A 29 -55.22 -58.66 -10.75
N GLU A 30 -55.81 -58.46 -11.93
CA GLU A 30 -55.43 -57.36 -12.82
C GLU A 30 -55.90 -56.00 -12.28
N TRP A 31 -57.13 -55.95 -11.73
CA TRP A 31 -57.65 -54.76 -11.06
C TRP A 31 -56.82 -54.37 -9.83
N MET A 32 -56.48 -55.34 -8.98
CA MET A 32 -55.71 -55.11 -7.76
C MET A 32 -54.25 -54.77 -8.08
N SER A 33 -53.65 -55.41 -9.09
CA SER A 33 -52.32 -55.06 -9.61
C SER A 33 -52.29 -53.62 -10.15
N ASN A 34 -53.29 -53.22 -10.94
CA ASN A 34 -53.37 -51.87 -11.49
C ASN A 34 -53.61 -50.82 -10.40
N LYS A 35 -54.46 -51.10 -9.41
CA LYS A 35 -54.67 -50.19 -8.26
C LYS A 35 -53.42 -50.04 -7.41
N LEU A 36 -52.74 -51.15 -7.10
CA LEU A 36 -51.50 -51.12 -6.33
C LEU A 36 -50.38 -50.40 -7.09
N LYS A 37 -50.22 -50.68 -8.39
CA LYS A 37 -49.25 -50.01 -9.26
C LYS A 37 -49.52 -48.51 -9.37
N ASN A 38 -50.78 -48.10 -9.51
CA ASN A 38 -51.14 -46.68 -9.57
C ASN A 38 -50.94 -45.97 -8.22
N SER A 39 -51.25 -46.63 -7.10
CA SER A 39 -51.01 -46.08 -5.76
C SER A 39 -49.51 -45.90 -5.51
N ILE A 40 -48.71 -46.91 -5.85
CA ILE A 40 -47.26 -46.88 -5.71
C ILE A 40 -46.66 -45.80 -6.63
N SER A 41 -47.10 -45.71 -7.89
CA SER A 41 -46.63 -44.68 -8.82
C SER A 41 -46.92 -43.28 -8.30
N HIS A 42 -48.14 -43.03 -7.81
CA HIS A 42 -48.50 -41.71 -7.28
C HIS A 42 -47.67 -41.33 -6.06
N GLU A 43 -47.45 -42.27 -5.13
CA GLU A 43 -46.60 -42.04 -3.96
C GLU A 43 -45.13 -41.78 -4.35
N TYR A 44 -44.61 -42.50 -5.36
CA TYR A 44 -43.27 -42.25 -5.89
C TYR A 44 -43.18 -40.91 -6.60
N ASP A 45 -44.16 -40.55 -7.42
CA ASP A 45 -44.20 -39.27 -8.13
C ASP A 45 -44.28 -38.10 -7.14
N GLU A 46 -45.11 -38.22 -6.09
CA GLU A 46 -45.22 -37.23 -5.01
C GLU A 46 -43.90 -37.11 -4.23
N LYS A 47 -43.27 -38.24 -3.85
CA LYS A 47 -41.96 -38.23 -3.20
C LYS A 47 -40.90 -37.59 -4.09
N LEU A 48 -40.91 -37.90 -5.39
CA LEU A 48 -39.93 -37.40 -6.35
C LEU A 48 -40.13 -35.90 -6.59
N GLU A 49 -41.37 -35.43 -6.66
CA GLU A 49 -41.71 -34.00 -6.72
C GLU A 49 -41.29 -33.28 -5.44
N ASN A 50 -41.57 -33.85 -4.27
CA ASN A 50 -41.15 -33.30 -2.97
C ASN A 50 -39.63 -33.22 -2.85
N TYR A 51 -38.89 -34.26 -3.25
CA TYR A 51 -37.42 -34.23 -3.26
C TYR A 51 -36.87 -33.21 -4.26
N LYS A 52 -37.47 -33.10 -5.45
CA LYS A 52 -37.11 -32.06 -6.43
C LYS A 52 -37.35 -30.67 -5.87
N ALA A 53 -38.49 -30.43 -5.23
CA ALA A 53 -38.82 -29.16 -4.61
C ALA A 53 -37.86 -28.83 -3.46
N TYR A 54 -37.53 -29.82 -2.63
CA TYR A 54 -36.57 -29.68 -1.53
C TYR A 54 -35.16 -29.33 -2.04
N LEU A 55 -34.63 -30.11 -2.99
CA LEU A 55 -33.30 -29.87 -3.57
C LEU A 55 -33.22 -28.52 -4.28
N LYS A 56 -34.30 -28.09 -4.95
CA LYS A 56 -34.37 -26.77 -5.58
C LYS A 56 -34.30 -25.66 -4.53
N LYS A 57 -35.10 -25.78 -3.46
CA LYS A 57 -35.09 -24.82 -2.35
C LYS A 57 -33.72 -24.72 -1.67
N GLU A 58 -33.06 -25.86 -1.45
CA GLU A 58 -31.72 -25.89 -0.85
C GLU A 58 -30.68 -25.23 -1.77
N ASN A 59 -30.71 -25.54 -3.07
CA ASN A 59 -29.83 -24.88 -4.06
C ASN A 59 -30.06 -23.37 -4.13
N ASP A 60 -31.32 -22.92 -4.15
CA ASP A 60 -31.66 -21.50 -4.20
C ASP A 60 -31.15 -20.77 -2.93
N LEU A 61 -31.26 -21.41 -1.76
CA LEU A 61 -30.71 -20.87 -0.50
C LEU A 61 -29.17 -20.82 -0.51
N LEU A 62 -28.50 -21.84 -1.04
CA LEU A 62 -27.04 -21.85 -1.16
C LEU A 62 -26.54 -20.78 -2.12
N LEU A 63 -27.19 -20.63 -3.28
CA LEU A 63 -26.86 -19.58 -4.25
C LEU A 63 -27.06 -18.19 -3.66
N LEU A 64 -28.16 -17.96 -2.95
CA LEU A 64 -28.44 -16.68 -2.29
C LEU A 64 -27.40 -16.37 -1.21
N ASN A 65 -27.01 -17.37 -0.41
CA ASN A 65 -25.97 -17.21 0.60
C ASN A 65 -24.60 -16.90 -0.01
N ILE A 66 -24.20 -17.60 -1.08
CA ILE A 66 -22.94 -17.34 -1.78
C ILE A 66 -22.95 -15.94 -2.38
N LYS A 67 -24.04 -15.54 -3.05
CA LYS A 67 -24.19 -14.21 -3.64
C LYS A 67 -24.11 -13.10 -2.60
N ASN A 68 -24.85 -13.24 -1.49
CA ASN A 68 -24.81 -12.27 -0.39
C ASN A 68 -23.40 -12.15 0.24
N ARG A 69 -22.67 -13.27 0.37
CA ARG A 69 -21.28 -13.25 0.84
C ARG A 69 -20.37 -12.53 -0.13
N PHE A 70 -20.49 -12.82 -1.43
CA PHE A 70 -19.69 -12.19 -2.48
C PHE A 70 -19.96 -10.67 -2.57
N GLU A 71 -21.21 -10.24 -2.52
CA GLU A 71 -21.59 -8.83 -2.49
C GLU A 71 -21.05 -8.12 -1.23
N ARG A 72 -21.07 -8.80 -0.08
CA ARG A 72 -20.49 -8.26 1.15
C ARG A 72 -18.97 -8.14 1.07
N GLU A 73 -18.28 -9.13 0.53
CA GLU A 73 -16.82 -9.07 0.36
C GLU A 73 -16.43 -7.99 -0.65
N THR A 74 -17.11 -7.91 -1.80
CA THR A 74 -16.84 -6.87 -2.81
C THR A 74 -17.12 -5.46 -2.29
N THR A 75 -18.20 -5.25 -1.53
CA THR A 75 -18.47 -3.94 -0.90
C THR A 75 -17.41 -3.58 0.14
N ILE A 76 -16.97 -4.53 0.98
CA ILE A 76 -15.86 -4.30 1.92
C ILE A 76 -14.58 -3.95 1.16
N HIS A 77 -14.25 -4.69 0.09
CA HIS A 77 -13.07 -4.40 -0.74
C HIS A 77 -13.16 -3.03 -1.41
N ASN A 78 -14.33 -2.64 -1.92
CA ASN A 78 -14.53 -1.34 -2.55
C ASN A 78 -14.44 -0.20 -1.53
N ILE A 79 -15.08 -0.33 -0.37
CA ILE A 79 -15.01 0.67 0.71
C ILE A 79 -13.58 0.78 1.23
N ALA A 80 -12.87 -0.34 1.41
CA ALA A 80 -11.47 -0.34 1.79
C ALA A 80 -10.60 0.34 0.73
N GLY A 81 -10.82 0.03 -0.56
CA GLY A 81 -10.11 0.65 -1.67
C GLY A 81 -10.30 2.17 -1.73
N ILE A 82 -11.55 2.64 -1.58
CA ILE A 82 -11.88 4.07 -1.55
C ILE A 82 -11.24 4.74 -0.32
N SER A 83 -11.35 4.13 0.87
CA SER A 83 -10.80 4.69 2.11
C SER A 83 -9.28 4.76 2.07
N ILE A 84 -8.61 3.74 1.54
CA ILE A 84 -7.16 3.72 1.34
C ILE A 84 -6.75 4.81 0.34
N SER A 85 -7.50 4.96 -0.76
CA SER A 85 -7.22 6.00 -1.76
C SER A 85 -7.35 7.41 -1.18
N GLU A 86 -8.37 7.68 -0.37
CA GLU A 86 -8.58 9.00 0.22
C GLU A 86 -7.53 9.31 1.30
N VAL A 87 -7.17 8.35 2.15
CA VAL A 87 -6.07 8.50 3.11
C VAL A 87 -4.74 8.72 2.40
N GLN A 88 -4.46 7.95 1.33
CA GLN A 88 -3.27 8.14 0.53
C GLN A 88 -3.22 9.52 -0.11
N LYS A 89 -4.35 10.03 -0.61
CA LYS A 89 -4.43 11.38 -1.17
C LYS A 89 -4.07 12.45 -0.14
N VAL A 90 -4.62 12.35 1.08
CA VAL A 90 -4.29 13.29 2.17
C VAL A 90 -2.82 13.19 2.56
N VAL A 91 -2.29 11.96 2.70
CA VAL A 91 -0.87 11.75 3.04
C VAL A 91 0.04 12.30 1.95
N VAL A 92 -0.25 12.02 0.68
CA VAL A 92 0.53 12.55 -0.45
C VAL A 92 0.49 14.07 -0.48
N SER A 93 -0.68 14.69 -0.26
CA SER A 93 -0.80 16.15 -0.14
C SER A 93 0.11 16.70 0.94
N ARG A 94 0.10 16.11 2.15
CA ARG A 94 0.98 16.52 3.26
C ARG A 94 2.46 16.33 2.93
N LYS A 95 2.82 15.28 2.21
CA LYS A 95 4.19 15.06 1.74
C LYS A 95 4.63 16.13 0.74
N ILE A 96 3.77 16.49 -0.21
CA ILE A 96 4.05 17.56 -1.17
C ILE A 96 4.26 18.89 -0.44
N GLU A 97 3.35 19.26 0.46
CA GLU A 97 3.48 20.48 1.29
C GLU A 97 4.79 20.49 2.10
N ALA A 98 5.18 19.35 2.68
CA ALA A 98 6.41 19.22 3.44
C ALA A 98 7.66 19.36 2.57
N ILE A 99 7.64 18.77 1.37
CA ILE A 99 8.72 18.87 0.38
C ILE A 99 8.85 20.31 -0.14
N GLU A 100 7.74 20.96 -0.46
CA GLU A 100 7.72 22.36 -0.91
C GLU A 100 8.30 23.27 0.17
N SER A 101 7.87 23.09 1.42
CA SER A 101 8.42 23.82 2.56
C SER A 101 9.94 23.61 2.68
N LEU A 102 10.42 22.37 2.64
CA LEU A 102 11.86 22.08 2.70
C LEU A 102 12.63 22.71 1.51
N TRP A 103 12.07 22.67 0.31
CA TRP A 103 12.73 23.26 -0.85
C TRP A 103 12.79 24.79 -0.76
N HIS A 104 11.75 25.43 -0.22
CA HIS A 104 11.80 26.85 0.11
C HIS A 104 12.94 27.18 1.07
N GLU A 105 13.26 26.29 2.02
CA GLU A 105 14.40 26.47 2.92
C GLU A 105 15.75 26.40 2.20
N VAL A 106 15.91 25.44 1.29
CA VAL A 106 17.09 25.35 0.42
C VAL A 106 17.28 26.65 -0.36
N LEU A 107 16.21 27.14 -1.00
CA LEU A 107 16.23 28.38 -1.76
C LEU A 107 16.51 29.62 -0.90
N ARG A 108 16.01 29.64 0.35
CA ARG A 108 16.29 30.72 1.29
C ARG A 108 17.76 30.77 1.67
N ILE A 109 18.36 29.63 2.03
CA ILE A 109 19.80 29.54 2.35
C ILE A 109 20.62 30.03 1.15
N LYS A 110 20.28 29.59 -0.06
CA LYS A 110 20.92 30.03 -1.31
C LYS A 110 20.80 31.53 -1.53
N LYS A 111 19.60 32.11 -1.35
CA LYS A 111 19.35 33.55 -1.52
C LYS A 111 20.10 34.40 -0.50
N ASN A 112 20.25 33.88 0.72
CA ASN A 112 20.93 34.56 1.82
C ASN A 112 22.44 34.29 1.85
N MET A 113 22.99 33.55 0.87
CA MET A 113 24.45 33.43 0.78
C MET A 113 25.09 34.80 0.51
N PRO A 114 26.13 35.19 1.25
CA PRO A 114 26.71 36.51 1.07
C PRO A 114 27.41 36.67 -0.27
N SER A 115 27.41 37.88 -0.83
CA SER A 115 28.04 38.19 -2.12
C SER A 115 29.52 37.84 -2.20
N ILE A 116 30.23 37.80 -1.06
CA ILE A 116 31.62 37.36 -0.98
C ILE A 116 31.82 35.93 -1.49
N LYS A 117 30.78 35.09 -1.44
CA LYS A 117 30.76 33.74 -2.02
C LYS A 117 31.16 33.73 -3.49
N LEU A 118 30.71 34.72 -4.27
CA LEU A 118 31.07 34.83 -5.69
C LEU A 118 32.58 35.06 -5.86
N ILE A 119 33.18 35.89 -5.00
CA ILE A 119 34.63 36.15 -5.04
C ILE A 119 35.38 34.87 -4.70
N LEU A 120 34.98 34.16 -3.64
CA LEU A 120 35.63 32.91 -3.24
C LEU A 120 35.49 31.80 -4.31
N ASP A 121 34.39 31.80 -5.07
CA ASP A 121 34.20 30.81 -6.14
C ASP A 121 35.03 31.09 -7.40
N ILE A 122 35.51 32.31 -7.64
CA ILE A 122 36.26 32.65 -8.87
C ILE A 122 37.77 32.75 -8.66
N ILE A 123 38.25 32.73 -7.41
CA ILE A 123 39.67 32.83 -7.09
C ILE A 123 40.25 31.51 -6.58
N THR A 124 41.54 31.34 -6.80
CA THR A 124 42.30 30.19 -6.33
C THR A 124 42.75 30.35 -4.87
N ILE A 125 43.19 29.24 -4.27
CA ILE A 125 43.67 29.22 -2.88
C ILE A 125 44.87 30.17 -2.68
N ASP A 126 45.77 30.24 -3.65
CA ASP A 126 46.94 31.10 -3.57
C ASP A 126 46.58 32.59 -3.65
N GLU A 127 45.53 32.93 -4.41
CA GLU A 127 45.02 34.30 -4.53
C GLU A 127 44.34 34.82 -3.26
N TYR A 128 43.83 33.92 -2.40
CA TYR A 128 43.23 34.32 -1.11
C TYR A 128 44.18 35.14 -0.25
N LYS A 129 45.45 34.75 -0.18
CA LYS A 129 46.46 35.41 0.67
C LYS A 129 46.66 36.86 0.28
N THR A 130 46.54 37.15 -1.01
CA THR A 130 46.64 38.51 -1.55
C THR A 130 45.33 39.28 -1.32
N ILE A 131 44.17 38.63 -1.53
CA ILE A 131 42.87 39.32 -1.48
C ILE A 131 42.42 39.66 -0.06
N ILE A 132 42.83 38.89 0.96
CA ILE A 132 42.47 39.16 2.37
C ILE A 132 42.92 40.56 2.81
N ASN A 133 44.02 41.06 2.25
CA ASN A 133 44.55 42.39 2.55
C ASN A 133 43.89 43.51 1.73
N ASN A 134 43.08 43.19 0.73
CA ASN A 134 42.37 44.15 -0.09
C ASN A 134 41.27 44.86 0.72
N ASN A 135 41.26 46.20 0.66
CA ASN A 135 40.31 47.02 1.42
C ASN A 135 38.84 46.75 1.03
N TYR A 136 38.57 46.44 -0.24
CA TYR A 136 37.23 46.06 -0.71
C TYR A 136 36.78 44.73 -0.09
N PHE A 137 37.66 43.71 -0.11
CA PHE A 137 37.36 42.40 0.47
C PHE A 137 37.09 42.49 1.98
N LYS A 138 37.89 43.26 2.71
CA LYS A 138 37.67 43.53 4.15
C LYS A 138 36.32 44.18 4.42
N LYS A 139 35.93 45.18 3.63
CA LYS A 139 34.62 45.84 3.74
C LYS A 139 33.46 44.89 3.47
N GLU A 140 33.60 43.96 2.52
CA GLU A 140 32.57 42.94 2.28
C GLU A 140 32.47 41.96 3.45
N LEU A 141 33.61 41.52 4.01
CA LEU A 141 33.62 40.68 5.22
C LEU A 141 33.05 41.42 6.45
N GLU A 142 33.15 42.74 6.51
CA GLU A 142 32.55 43.56 7.57
C GLU A 142 31.03 43.59 7.54
N LYS A 143 30.42 43.34 6.39
CA LYS A 143 28.97 43.23 6.28
C LYS A 143 28.45 41.89 6.80
N LEU A 144 29.32 40.90 6.97
CA LEU A 144 28.94 39.61 7.55
C LEU A 144 28.82 39.77 9.07
N ASP A 145 27.60 39.91 9.55
CA ASP A 145 27.29 39.92 10.97
C ASP A 145 26.54 38.65 11.38
N GLU A 146 26.30 38.52 12.69
CA GLU A 146 25.54 37.40 13.26
C GLU A 146 24.10 37.34 12.73
N LYS A 147 23.52 38.48 12.31
CA LYS A 147 22.16 38.53 11.78
C LYS A 147 22.06 37.83 10.43
N GLU A 148 23.08 37.94 9.57
CA GLU A 148 23.12 37.20 8.31
C GLU A 148 23.17 35.68 8.54
N ILE A 149 23.93 35.24 9.54
CA ILE A 149 23.98 33.81 9.94
C ILE A 149 22.60 33.35 10.42
N ILE A 150 21.93 34.14 11.27
CA ILE A 150 20.60 33.83 11.79
C ILE A 150 19.57 33.73 10.65
N LYS A 151 19.62 34.63 9.66
CA LYS A 151 18.74 34.58 8.48
C LYS A 151 18.91 33.30 7.65
N MET A 152 20.12 32.73 7.62
CA MET A 152 20.38 31.46 6.94
C MET A 152 19.90 30.26 7.75
N MET A 153 20.06 30.29 9.07
CA MET A 153 19.61 29.21 9.96
C MET A 153 18.09 29.04 9.93
N GLY A 154 17.36 30.14 9.77
CA GLY A 154 15.90 30.15 9.89
C GLY A 154 15.42 30.21 11.33
N ASP A 155 14.11 30.31 11.50
CA ASP A 155 13.48 30.10 12.80
C ASP A 155 13.37 28.59 13.07
N LEU A 156 13.79 28.16 14.27
CA LEU A 156 13.64 26.77 14.73
C LEU A 156 12.17 26.32 14.77
N ASN A 157 11.22 27.25 14.79
CA ASN A 157 9.78 26.99 14.77
C ASN A 157 9.18 26.88 13.35
N GLU A 158 10.02 26.84 12.31
CA GLU A 158 9.56 26.87 10.92
C GLU A 158 8.66 25.69 10.54
N PRO A 159 7.76 25.90 9.56
CA PRO A 159 6.87 24.86 9.03
C PRO A 159 7.61 23.58 8.64
N THR A 160 8.86 23.70 8.20
CA THR A 160 9.71 22.58 7.78
C THR A 160 10.00 21.59 8.91
N GLU A 161 10.30 22.05 10.13
CA GLU A 161 10.51 21.16 11.27
C GLU A 161 9.20 20.50 11.71
N LYS A 162 8.08 21.23 11.66
CA LYS A 162 6.74 20.68 11.96
C LYS A 162 6.33 19.59 10.98
N ASN A 163 6.71 19.75 9.72
CA ASN A 163 6.36 18.84 8.64
C ASN A 163 7.38 17.71 8.44
N LYS A 164 8.43 17.63 9.26
CA LYS A 164 9.46 16.60 9.18
C LYS A 164 8.91 15.18 9.15
N ILE A 165 7.79 14.92 9.83
CA ILE A 165 7.12 13.60 9.86
C ILE A 165 6.68 13.11 8.48
N TYR A 166 6.51 14.02 7.52
CA TYR A 166 6.11 13.70 6.15
C TYR A 166 7.30 13.66 5.18
N ILE A 167 8.51 13.98 5.63
CA ILE A 167 9.72 14.02 4.81
C ILE A 167 10.48 12.70 4.98
N ASP A 168 10.98 12.15 3.88
CA ASP A 168 11.86 10.98 3.91
C ASP A 168 13.16 11.30 4.68
N ASN A 169 13.60 10.37 5.52
CA ASN A 169 14.78 10.58 6.37
C ASN A 169 16.04 10.94 5.57
N ASN A 170 16.20 10.41 4.36
CA ASN A 170 17.37 10.72 3.53
C ASN A 170 17.30 12.14 2.97
N VAL A 171 16.12 12.59 2.50
CA VAL A 171 15.92 13.98 2.08
C VAL A 171 16.20 14.94 3.24
N TRP A 172 15.68 14.61 4.43
CA TRP A 172 15.93 15.39 5.63
C TRP A 172 17.41 15.47 5.99
N ALA A 173 18.13 14.34 5.95
CA ALA A 173 19.55 14.28 6.25
C ALA A 173 20.38 15.12 5.25
N LEU A 174 20.08 15.02 3.95
CA LEU A 174 20.74 15.82 2.91
C LEU A 174 20.48 17.31 3.10
N PHE A 175 19.24 17.72 3.37
CA PHE A 175 18.89 19.10 3.68
C PHE A 175 19.60 19.61 4.93
N PHE A 176 19.61 18.82 6.01
CA PHE A 176 20.28 19.21 7.24
C PHE A 176 21.78 19.40 7.02
N ALA A 177 22.42 18.49 6.28
CA ALA A 177 23.83 18.59 5.94
C ALA A 177 24.11 19.81 5.05
N TYR A 178 23.26 20.08 4.05
CA TYR A 178 23.32 21.29 3.23
C TYR A 178 23.31 22.55 4.10
N ARG A 179 22.30 22.68 4.99
CA ARG A 179 22.18 23.81 5.90
C ARG A 179 23.40 23.94 6.80
N ALA A 180 23.84 22.85 7.42
CA ALA A 180 24.98 22.84 8.32
C ALA A 180 26.27 23.28 7.62
N ILE A 181 26.54 22.76 6.43
CA ILE A 181 27.74 23.12 5.67
C ILE A 181 27.68 24.59 5.24
N MET A 182 26.58 25.04 4.63
CA MET A 182 26.47 26.43 4.15
C MET A 182 26.59 27.44 5.30
N VAL A 183 25.92 27.19 6.42
CA VAL A 183 26.01 28.03 7.61
C VAL A 183 27.43 28.00 8.20
N ARG A 184 28.08 26.83 8.25
CA ARG A 184 29.46 26.71 8.76
C ARG A 184 30.45 27.48 7.88
N ILE A 185 30.32 27.42 6.56
CA ILE A 185 31.17 28.20 5.64
C ILE A 185 31.02 29.69 5.95
N VAL A 186 29.80 30.23 6.04
CA VAL A 186 29.58 31.65 6.36
C VAL A 186 30.12 32.01 7.73
N LEU A 187 29.94 31.16 8.74
CA LEU A 187 30.52 31.33 10.07
C LEU A 187 32.05 31.39 10.05
N LEU A 188 32.71 30.59 9.22
CA LEU A 188 34.17 30.63 9.08
C LEU A 188 34.61 31.92 8.38
N MET A 189 33.84 32.40 7.39
CA MET A 189 34.11 33.69 6.73
C MET A 189 34.08 34.86 7.71
N THR A 190 33.20 34.86 8.72
CA THR A 190 33.17 35.94 9.73
C THR A 190 34.41 35.96 10.62
N LYS A 191 35.09 34.81 10.76
CA LYS A 191 36.31 34.64 11.57
C LYS A 191 37.59 34.98 10.83
N VAL A 192 37.56 35.20 9.51
CA VAL A 192 38.74 35.51 8.68
C VAL A 192 39.51 36.74 9.18
N LYS A 193 38.83 37.68 9.85
CA LYS A 193 39.47 38.87 10.44
C LYS A 193 40.40 38.54 11.60
N VAL A 194 40.07 37.50 12.37
CA VAL A 194 40.82 37.06 13.55
C VAL A 194 41.87 36.04 13.13
N ASP A 195 41.47 35.12 12.25
CA ASP A 195 42.32 34.07 11.71
C ASP A 195 42.15 33.99 10.19
N PRO A 196 43.08 34.58 9.41
CA PRO A 196 43.05 34.52 7.95
C PRO A 196 43.01 33.09 7.38
N GLY A 197 43.50 32.08 8.13
CA GLY A 197 43.44 30.67 7.72
C GLY A 197 42.02 30.14 7.61
N MET A 198 41.04 30.74 8.29
CA MET A 198 39.63 30.35 8.23
C MET A 198 38.99 30.57 6.86
N ILE A 199 39.65 31.29 5.95
CA ILE A 199 39.20 31.42 4.55
C ILE A 199 39.26 30.08 3.82
N GLU A 200 40.15 29.18 4.24
CA GLU A 200 40.27 27.81 3.74
C GLU A 200 39.22 26.91 4.39
N TRP A 201 37.95 27.31 4.33
CA TRP A 201 36.82 26.60 4.93
C TRP A 201 36.75 25.13 4.51
N PHE A 202 37.25 24.78 3.34
CA PHE A 202 37.29 23.41 2.84
C PHE A 202 38.30 22.53 3.60
N ASN A 203 39.22 23.10 4.38
CA ASN A 203 40.13 22.34 5.26
C ASN A 203 39.56 22.16 6.69
N ASP A 204 38.38 22.71 6.99
CA ASP A 204 37.71 22.54 8.29
C ASP A 204 37.32 21.07 8.51
N GLU A 205 37.73 20.50 9.64
CA GLU A 205 37.51 19.09 9.97
C GLU A 205 36.02 18.72 10.01
N LEU A 206 35.17 19.60 10.55
CA LEU A 206 33.74 19.35 10.64
C LEU A 206 33.07 19.35 9.27
N ILE A 207 33.47 20.27 8.39
CA ILE A 207 33.03 20.27 6.99
C ILE A 207 33.49 18.99 6.31
N GLN A 208 34.76 18.60 6.42
CA GLN A 208 35.28 17.37 5.80
C GLN A 208 34.52 16.12 6.25
N ASN A 209 34.24 15.99 7.55
CA ASN A 209 33.46 14.88 8.10
C ASN A 209 32.02 14.84 7.58
N LEU A 210 31.37 16.01 7.44
CA LEU A 210 30.04 16.10 6.82
C LEU A 210 30.07 15.74 5.33
N LEU A 211 31.08 16.23 4.60
CA LEU A 211 31.24 15.92 3.17
C LEU A 211 31.39 14.42 2.93
N LEU A 212 32.15 13.71 3.76
CA LEU A 212 32.29 12.25 3.70
C LEU A 212 30.96 11.50 3.90
N SER A 213 29.99 12.12 4.57
CA SER A 213 28.66 11.53 4.82
C SER A 213 27.66 11.81 3.70
N VAL A 214 27.92 12.83 2.87
CA VAL A 214 26.98 13.32 1.84
C VAL A 214 27.44 12.97 0.42
N LEU A 215 28.75 12.99 0.19
CA LEU A 215 29.36 12.72 -1.10
C LEU A 215 29.73 11.24 -1.24
N SER A 216 29.61 10.72 -2.47
CA SER A 216 30.18 9.42 -2.81
C SER A 216 31.71 9.48 -2.82
N PRO A 217 32.40 8.34 -2.76
CA PRO A 217 33.86 8.30 -2.89
C PRO A 217 34.37 9.01 -4.15
N GLU A 218 33.69 8.83 -5.28
CA GLU A 218 34.03 9.43 -6.57
C GLU A 218 33.82 10.95 -6.54
N GLU A 219 32.69 11.41 -6.00
CA GLU A 219 32.40 12.84 -5.84
C GLU A 219 33.40 13.52 -4.90
N ASN A 220 33.89 12.81 -3.87
CA ASN A 220 34.89 13.35 -2.98
C ASN A 220 36.26 13.49 -3.67
N ILE A 221 36.63 12.57 -4.56
CA ILE A 221 37.82 12.71 -5.40
C ILE A 221 37.66 13.93 -6.32
N GLU A 222 36.53 14.03 -7.02
CA GLU A 222 36.18 15.18 -7.87
C GLU A 222 36.29 16.49 -7.06
N TYR A 223 35.68 16.55 -5.88
CA TYR A 223 35.70 17.73 -5.00
C TYR A 223 37.12 18.18 -4.62
N LYS A 224 38.03 17.24 -4.36
CA LYS A 224 39.42 17.54 -3.97
C LYS A 224 40.20 18.17 -5.12
N GLU A 225 39.95 17.75 -6.36
CA GLU A 225 40.64 18.25 -7.55
C GLU A 225 40.19 19.66 -7.97
N ILE A 226 38.98 20.05 -7.56
CA ILE A 226 38.42 21.37 -7.85
C ILE A 226 39.25 22.47 -7.18
N LYS A 227 39.76 23.42 -7.99
CA LYS A 227 40.58 24.56 -7.52
C LYS A 227 39.80 25.85 -7.33
N ILE A 228 38.74 26.03 -8.11
CA ILE A 228 37.84 27.19 -8.12
C ILE A 228 36.41 26.67 -7.98
N SER A 229 35.46 27.52 -7.59
CA SER A 229 34.03 27.19 -7.50
C SER A 229 33.63 26.05 -6.55
N LYS A 230 34.46 25.75 -5.55
CA LYS A 230 34.18 24.69 -4.56
C LYS A 230 32.83 24.87 -3.84
N ILE A 231 32.40 26.11 -3.54
CA ILE A 231 31.11 26.35 -2.87
C ILE A 231 29.98 26.08 -3.86
N SER A 232 30.05 26.65 -5.06
CA SER A 232 29.04 26.42 -6.11
C SER A 232 28.89 24.96 -6.48
N TRP A 233 30.00 24.24 -6.68
CA TRP A 233 29.97 22.81 -7.00
C TRP A 233 29.30 22.01 -5.90
N LEU A 234 29.65 22.28 -4.64
CA LEU A 234 29.07 21.57 -3.50
C LEU A 234 27.57 21.84 -3.38
N GLN A 235 27.20 23.11 -3.52
CA GLN A 235 25.82 23.54 -3.51
C GLN A 235 25.01 22.82 -4.58
N GLU A 236 25.49 22.79 -5.82
CA GLU A 236 24.84 22.12 -6.94
C GLU A 236 24.71 20.62 -6.69
N LYS A 237 25.79 19.93 -6.29
CA LYS A 237 25.77 18.48 -6.04
C LYS A 237 24.77 18.08 -4.97
N ILE A 238 24.72 18.81 -3.84
CA ILE A 238 23.78 18.50 -2.77
C ILE A 238 22.34 18.85 -3.19
N GLU A 239 22.12 19.99 -3.87
CA GLU A 239 20.81 20.37 -4.42
C GLU A 239 20.28 19.31 -5.38
N THR A 240 21.11 18.80 -6.29
CA THR A 240 20.76 17.71 -7.21
C THR A 240 20.39 16.43 -6.46
N LYS A 241 21.17 16.01 -5.46
CA LYS A 241 20.84 14.81 -4.65
C LYS A 241 19.50 14.95 -3.93
N ILE A 242 19.20 16.14 -3.39
CA ILE A 242 17.92 16.44 -2.75
C ILE A 242 16.78 16.32 -3.79
N LEU A 243 16.93 16.94 -4.96
CA LEU A 243 15.94 16.91 -6.03
C LEU A 243 15.69 15.50 -6.58
N ASP A 244 16.75 14.72 -6.81
CA ASP A 244 16.65 13.34 -7.29
C ASP A 244 15.85 12.48 -6.30
N ARG A 245 16.11 12.64 -5.00
CA ARG A 245 15.38 11.91 -3.96
C ARG A 245 13.92 12.37 -3.85
N ILE A 246 13.66 13.67 -3.95
CA ILE A 246 12.30 14.22 -4.03
C ILE A 246 11.55 13.64 -5.23
N GLN A 247 12.19 13.56 -6.42
CA GLN A 247 11.58 13.02 -7.62
C GLN A 247 11.22 11.54 -7.45
N ILE A 248 12.06 10.75 -6.77
CA ILE A 248 11.73 9.35 -6.43
C ILE A 248 10.46 9.28 -5.57
N ILE A 249 10.34 10.12 -4.55
CA ILE A 249 9.15 10.18 -3.69
C ILE A 249 7.91 10.57 -4.49
N LEU A 250 7.99 11.65 -5.28
CA LEU A 250 6.87 12.15 -6.08
C LEU A 250 6.45 11.17 -7.19
N SER A 251 7.39 10.35 -7.70
CA SER A 251 7.09 9.35 -8.72
C SER A 251 6.21 8.20 -8.24
N GLY A 252 5.95 8.07 -6.94
CA GLY A 252 5.14 7.00 -6.40
C GLY A 252 5.81 5.62 -6.39
N LYS A 253 7.05 5.51 -6.89
CA LYS A 253 7.80 4.23 -7.00
C LYS A 253 7.91 3.49 -5.66
N ASP A 254 8.13 4.23 -4.58
CA ASP A 254 8.24 3.65 -3.23
C ASP A 254 6.86 3.33 -2.60
N PHE A 255 5.78 3.97 -3.07
CA PHE A 255 4.44 3.80 -2.50
C PHE A 255 3.70 2.59 -3.08
N GLY A 256 3.80 2.38 -4.38
CA GLY A 256 3.03 1.34 -5.06
C GLY A 256 3.38 -0.07 -4.60
N LYS A 257 4.67 -0.33 -4.35
CA LYS A 257 5.13 -1.69 -4.01
C LYS A 257 4.77 -2.08 -2.57
N GLU A 258 5.10 -1.21 -1.61
CA GLU A 258 4.92 -1.52 -0.19
C GLU A 258 3.44 -1.52 0.21
N ALA A 259 2.63 -0.58 -0.32
CA ALA A 259 1.21 -0.53 -0.02
C ALA A 259 0.45 -1.74 -0.59
N VAL A 260 0.83 -2.22 -1.78
CA VAL A 260 0.25 -3.43 -2.37
C VAL A 260 0.64 -4.67 -1.57
N ILE A 261 1.90 -4.78 -1.14
CA ILE A 261 2.36 -5.89 -0.30
C ILE A 261 1.62 -5.89 1.06
N GLN A 262 1.52 -4.74 1.73
CA GLN A 262 0.82 -4.63 3.01
C GLN A 262 -0.67 -4.90 2.85
N SER A 263 -1.31 -4.38 1.81
CA SER A 263 -2.73 -4.65 1.53
C SER A 263 -2.97 -6.15 1.32
N LYS A 264 -2.10 -6.80 0.55
CA LYS A 264 -2.14 -8.26 0.35
C LYS A 264 -2.01 -9.00 1.69
N MET A 265 -1.06 -8.62 2.53
CA MET A 265 -0.85 -9.24 3.84
C MET A 265 -2.05 -9.06 4.78
N ILE A 266 -2.65 -7.86 4.82
CA ILE A 266 -3.85 -7.58 5.62
C ILE A 266 -5.02 -8.45 5.14
N ILE A 267 -5.22 -8.55 3.82
CA ILE A 267 -6.27 -9.38 3.24
C ILE A 267 -6.04 -10.87 3.61
N GLU A 268 -4.82 -11.38 3.44
CA GLU A 268 -4.48 -12.77 3.77
C GLU A 268 -4.65 -13.10 5.25
N LEU A 269 -4.35 -12.15 6.15
CA LEU A 269 -4.58 -12.33 7.59
C LEU A 269 -6.07 -12.27 7.93
N SER A 270 -6.81 -11.34 7.32
CA SER A 270 -8.25 -11.22 7.54
C SER A 270 -9.02 -12.46 7.06
N THR A 271 -8.61 -13.08 5.94
CA THR A 271 -9.23 -14.31 5.46
C THR A 271 -8.94 -15.48 6.39
N LYS A 272 -7.69 -15.64 6.84
CA LYS A 272 -7.31 -16.67 7.83
C LYS A 272 -8.10 -16.57 9.12
N ILE A 273 -8.22 -15.36 9.70
CA ILE A 273 -9.00 -15.14 10.92
C ILE A 273 -10.46 -15.55 10.71
N ASN A 274 -11.05 -15.19 9.58
CA ASN A 274 -12.45 -15.53 9.28
C ASN A 274 -12.66 -17.05 9.13
N ASP A 275 -11.71 -17.75 8.53
CA ASP A 275 -11.77 -19.20 8.38
C ASP A 275 -11.56 -19.92 9.71
N GLU A 276 -10.68 -19.44 10.59
CA GLU A 276 -10.55 -19.95 11.96
C GLU A 276 -11.83 -19.78 12.78
N ILE A 277 -12.52 -18.63 12.66
CA ILE A 277 -13.80 -18.39 13.31
C ILE A 277 -14.87 -19.37 12.82
N LYS A 278 -14.93 -19.65 11.51
CA LYS A 278 -15.85 -20.67 10.96
C LYS A 278 -15.55 -22.05 11.50
N ILE A 279 -14.27 -22.44 11.58
CA ILE A 279 -13.87 -23.75 12.11
C ILE A 279 -14.28 -23.89 13.57
N LYS A 280 -14.08 -22.85 14.39
CA LYS A 280 -14.52 -22.86 15.80
C LYS A 280 -16.04 -22.99 15.93
N LYS A 281 -16.82 -22.19 15.19
CA LYS A 281 -18.29 -22.29 15.18
C LYS A 281 -18.78 -23.67 14.78
N ASN A 282 -18.18 -24.28 13.76
CA ASN A 282 -18.56 -25.63 13.36
C ASN A 282 -18.26 -26.65 14.46
N LYS A 283 -17.12 -26.54 15.15
CA LYS A 283 -16.79 -27.44 16.27
C LYS A 283 -17.74 -27.32 17.46
N GLU A 284 -18.19 -26.11 17.80
CA GLU A 284 -19.17 -25.89 18.88
C GLU A 284 -20.52 -26.54 18.55
N ILE A 285 -20.98 -26.45 17.29
CA ILE A 285 -22.23 -27.07 16.83
C ILE A 285 -22.18 -28.62 16.86
N PHE A 286 -21.00 -29.24 16.80
CA PHE A 286 -20.84 -30.70 16.85
C PHE A 286 -20.55 -31.25 18.26
N MET A 287 -20.42 -30.39 19.28
CA MET A 287 -20.20 -30.80 20.67
C MET A 287 -21.44 -30.65 21.57
N ASP A 288 -22.51 -30.02 21.08
CA ASP A 288 -23.85 -30.00 21.66
C ASP A 288 -24.77 -31.04 21.00
#